data_AF-A0A0H2VIS8-F1
#
_entry.id   AF-A0A0H2VIS8-F1
#
_cell.length_a   1.000
_cell.length_b   1.000
_cell.length_c   1.000
_cell.angle_alpha   90.00
_cell.angle_beta   90.00
_cell.angle_gamma   90.00
#
_symmetry.space_group_name_H-M   'P 1'
#
loop_
_entity.id
_entity.type
_entity.pdbx_description
1 polymer ?
#
loop_
_entity_poly.entity_id
_entity_poly.type
_entity_poly.pdbx_seq_one_letter_code
_entity_poly.pdbx_strand_id
1 'polypeptide(L)' 'MNYSPKQGVKSHGLPHDPFKSSTVPRPIGWISTVSKEGKDNLAPYSQYQNLTWDPQW' A
#
# COMPACT_ATOMS: atom_id res chain seq x y z
N MET A 1 9.26 -14.15 17.87
CA MET A 1 8.75 -12.76 17.79
C MET A 1 7.22 -12.84 17.81
N ASN A 2 6.57 -12.29 18.84
CA ASN A 2 5.11 -12.33 18.98
C ASN A 2 4.52 -11.04 18.41
N TYR A 3 3.85 -11.11 17.25
CA TYR A 3 3.11 -9.99 16.65
C TYR A 3 1.61 -10.19 16.89
N SER A 4 1.00 -9.31 17.67
CA SER A 4 -0.45 -9.30 17.90
C SER A 4 -1.01 -7.92 17.55
N PRO A 5 -1.62 -7.74 16.36
CA PRO A 5 -2.13 -6.45 15.90
C PRO A 5 -3.36 -5.97 16.67
N LYS A 6 -3.91 -6.79 17.58
CA LYS A 6 -5.16 -6.50 18.30
C LYS A 6 -5.00 -5.51 19.48
N GLN A 7 -3.77 -5.12 19.85
CA GLN A 7 -3.53 -4.14 20.92
C GLN A 7 -3.20 -2.75 20.37
N GLY A 8 -4.23 -2.06 19.87
CA GLY A 8 -4.13 -0.66 19.41
C GLY A 8 -3.32 -0.47 18.13
N VAL A 9 -3.53 0.66 17.44
CA VAL A 9 -2.98 0.94 16.09
C VAL A 9 -1.44 0.98 16.04
N LYS A 10 -0.74 0.95 17.19
CA LYS A 10 0.72 1.19 17.28
C LYS A 10 1.50 0.42 18.36
N SER A 11 1.00 -0.63 19.01
CA SER A 11 1.81 -1.29 20.07
C SER A 11 2.62 -2.48 19.55
N HIS A 12 3.61 -2.21 18.67
CA HIS A 12 4.62 -3.20 18.24
C HIS A 12 6.05 -2.84 18.71
N GLY A 13 6.23 -1.73 19.45
CA GLY A 13 7.50 -1.38 20.11
C GLY A 13 8.69 -1.05 19.18
N LEU A 14 8.47 -0.91 17.87
CA LEU A 14 9.51 -0.67 16.86
C LEU A 14 9.39 0.73 16.25
N PRO A 15 10.50 1.33 15.79
CA PRO A 15 10.50 2.67 15.18
C PRO A 15 9.74 2.72 13.84
N HIS A 16 9.60 1.57 13.17
CA HIS A 16 8.86 1.43 11.93
C HIS A 16 7.83 0.32 12.04
N ASP A 17 6.75 0.45 11.27
CA ASP A 17 5.71 -0.56 11.19
C ASP A 17 6.31 -1.87 10.63
N PRO A 18 6.27 -2.98 11.40
CA PRO A 18 6.90 -4.22 11.01
C PRO A 18 6.32 -4.77 9.70
N PHE A 19 5.02 -4.60 9.46
CA PHE A 19 4.36 -5.04 8.23
C PHE A 19 4.87 -4.26 7.02
N LYS A 20 5.00 -2.93 7.12
CA LYS A 20 5.55 -2.11 6.02
C LYS A 20 7.05 -2.33 5.81
N SER A 21 7.79 -2.75 6.84
CA SER A 21 9.24 -2.97 6.78
C SER A 21 9.63 -4.35 6.21
N SER A 22 8.78 -5.37 6.38
CA SER A 22 9.08 -6.73 5.91
C SER A 22 8.92 -6.90 4.40
N THR A 23 8.12 -6.06 3.76
CA THR A 23 7.84 -6.15 2.32
C THR A 23 8.53 -4.99 1.61
N VAL A 24 9.83 -5.12 1.34
CA VAL A 24 10.65 -4.15 0.59
C VAL A 24 11.68 -4.87 -0.28
N PRO A 25 12.11 -4.31 -1.44
CA PRO A 25 11.60 -3.08 -2.06
C PRO A 25 10.18 -3.26 -2.64
N ARG A 26 9.41 -2.16 -2.73
CA ARG A 26 8.05 -2.18 -3.30
C ARG A 26 8.01 -1.35 -4.58
N PRO A 27 7.39 -1.86 -5.67
CA PRO A 27 7.13 -1.04 -6.84
C PRO A 27 6.18 0.11 -6.47
N ILE A 28 6.33 1.25 -7.15
CA ILE A 28 5.50 2.44 -6.95
C ILE A 28 4.56 2.57 -8.14
N GLY A 29 3.26 2.35 -7.91
CA GLY A 29 2.21 2.64 -8.87
C GLY A 29 1.81 4.11 -8.80
N TRP A 30 1.97 4.85 -9.89
CA TRP A 30 1.44 6.20 -10.04
C TRP A 30 0.04 6.12 -10.65
N ILE A 31 -0.98 6.46 -9.87
CA ILE A 31 -2.38 6.34 -10.29
C ILE A 31 -2.95 7.73 -10.53
N SER A 32 -3.39 7.99 -11.76
CA SER A 32 -4.12 9.20 -12.12
C SER A 32 -5.63 8.98 -12.02
N THR A 33 -6.36 9.97 -11.52
CA THR A 33 -7.83 9.97 -11.49
C THR A 33 -8.38 11.33 -11.89
N VAL A 34 -9.62 11.35 -12.40
CA VAL A 34 -10.34 12.58 -12.73
C VAL A 34 -11.50 12.73 -11.76
N SER A 35 -11.61 13.89 -11.10
CA SER A 35 -12.72 14.17 -10.19
C SER A 35 -14.02 14.38 -10.96
N LYS A 36 -15.17 14.40 -10.26
CA LYS A 36 -16.47 14.67 -10.91
C LYS A 36 -16.53 16.07 -11.53
N GLU A 37 -15.76 16.99 -10.99
CA GLU A 37 -15.59 18.37 -11.47
C GLU A 37 -14.54 18.47 -12.60
N GLY A 38 -14.03 17.35 -13.10
CA GLY A 38 -13.06 17.29 -14.19
C GLY A 38 -11.62 17.60 -13.77
N LYS A 39 -11.31 17.62 -12.47
CA LYS A 39 -9.95 17.90 -11.99
C LYS A 39 -9.09 16.65 -11.98
N ASP A 40 -7.93 16.72 -12.63
CA ASP A 40 -6.93 15.66 -12.60
C ASP A 40 -6.24 15.56 -11.23
N ASN A 41 -6.06 14.33 -10.77
CA ASN A 41 -5.32 13.98 -9.56
C ASN A 41 -4.29 12.92 -9.91
N LEU A 42 -3.15 12.96 -9.23
CA LEU A 42 -2.08 11.99 -9.40
C LEU A 42 -1.46 11.71 -8.03
N ALA A 43 -1.38 10.45 -7.65
CA ALA A 43 -0.80 10.04 -6.37
C ALA A 43 0.04 8.76 -6.49
N PRO A 44 1.15 8.65 -5.73
CA PRO A 44 1.98 7.45 -5.68
C PRO A 44 1.47 6.44 -4.63
N TYR A 45 1.44 5.16 -4.99
CA TYR A 45 1.06 4.04 -4.11
C TYR A 45 2.12 2.94 -4.13
N SER A 46 2.65 2.58 -2.96
CA SER A 46 3.63 1.47 -2.81
C SER A 46 2.99 0.13 -2.46
N GLN A 47 1.67 0.08 -2.25
CA GLN A 47 0.91 -1.17 -2.14
C GLN A 47 0.35 -1.54 -3.52
N TYR A 48 1.26 -1.76 -4.48
CA TYR A 48 0.95 -2.01 -5.88
C TYR A 48 1.61 -3.31 -6.34
N GLN A 49 0.87 -4.14 -7.09
CA GLN A 49 1.41 -5.37 -7.67
C GLN A 49 0.56 -5.80 -8.88
N ASN A 50 1.15 -6.56 -9.79
CA ASN A 50 0.40 -7.27 -10.84
C ASN A 50 -0.45 -8.37 -10.18
N LEU A 51 -1.71 -8.51 -10.60
CA LEU A 51 -2.61 -9.53 -10.06
C LEU A 51 -2.56 -10.83 -10.88
N THR A 52 -2.62 -10.72 -12.21
CA THR A 52 -2.55 -11.82 -13.17
C THR A 52 -2.10 -11.27 -14.54
N TRP A 53 -1.69 -12.16 -15.46
CA TRP A 53 -1.17 -11.82 -16.79
C TRP A 53 -2.17 -12.01 -17.93
N ASP A 54 -3.11 -12.96 -17.79
CA ASP A 54 -4.25 -13.13 -18.69
C ASP A 54 -5.40 -12.26 -18.18
N PRO A 55 -6.09 -11.43 -19.00
CA PRO A 55 -7.29 -10.77 -18.51
C PRO A 55 -8.22 -11.81 -17.88
N GLN A 56 -8.71 -11.45 -16.70
CA GLN A 56 -10.10 -11.69 -16.40
C GLN A 56 -10.86 -10.96 -17.51
N TRP A 57 -11.18 -11.66 -18.59
CA TRP A 57 -12.14 -11.15 -19.55
C TRP A 57 -13.50 -10.97 -18.87
#